data_AF-A0A3B4XD62-F1
#
_entry.id   AF-A0A3B4XD62-F1
#
_cell.length_a   1.000
_cell.length_b   1.000
_cell.length_c   1.000
_cell.angle_alpha   90.00
_cell.angle_beta   90.00
_cell.angle_gamma   90.00
#
_symmetry.space_group_name_H-M   'P 1'
#
loop_
_entity.id
_entity.type
_entity.pdbx_description
1 polymer ?
#
loop_
_entity_poly.entity_id
_entity_poly.type
_entity_poly.pdbx_seq_one_letter_code
_entity_poly.pdbx_strand_id
1 'polypeptide(L)'
;LLALSLEDESRNHGDIIQMSFQDTYQNLTIKTVMMMNWLATHCPKASYVMKVDADIFVNVFYLLRWLRSSPRQSFITGSVINDGRPRRDSNSKWHVSAEQYPEDSFPPYVSGAGYVFSADMAGRISRASRFVRMIPLEDVYVGLCLRVLGVRPVYCISLLSLRNLFEIRNLEYNRCTFAKLIIVNGFKPSQLQRVKGYRNVNEHYTNI
;
A
#
# COMPACT_ATOMS: atom_id res chain seq x y z
N LEU A 1 -12.38 8.21 -28.02
CA LEU A 1 -12.69 8.87 -26.73
C LEU A 1 -11.51 9.79 -26.43
N LEU A 2 -11.72 11.10 -26.47
CA LEU A 2 -10.71 12.06 -26.04
C LEU A 2 -10.46 11.82 -24.55
N ALA A 3 -9.22 11.49 -24.19
CA ALA A 3 -8.85 11.40 -22.78
C ALA A 3 -9.04 12.79 -22.16
N LEU A 4 -9.80 12.88 -21.07
CA LEU A 4 -9.88 14.10 -20.26
C LEU A 4 -8.45 14.48 -19.83
N SER A 5 -8.14 15.77 -19.78
CA SER A 5 -6.91 16.21 -19.13
C SER A 5 -6.96 15.85 -17.63
N LEU A 6 -5.81 15.66 -16.98
CA LEU A 6 -5.75 15.42 -15.52
C LEU A 6 -6.46 16.54 -14.74
N GLU A 7 -6.41 17.77 -15.26
CA GLU A 7 -7.09 18.93 -14.67
C GLU A 7 -8.62 18.81 -14.76
N ASP A 8 -9.14 18.32 -15.88
CA ASP A 8 -10.57 18.08 -16.05
C ASP A 8 -11.05 16.90 -15.19
N GLU A 9 -10.28 15.82 -15.14
CA GLU A 9 -10.58 14.69 -14.25
C GLU A 9 -10.60 15.15 -12.78
N SER A 10 -9.57 15.88 -12.35
CA SER A 10 -9.49 16.41 -10.98
C SER A 10 -10.68 17.31 -10.65
N ARG A 11 -11.12 18.15 -11.59
CA ARG A 11 -12.29 19.03 -11.42
C ARG A 11 -13.60 18.25 -11.34
N ASN A 12 -13.73 17.18 -12.11
CA ASN A 12 -14.97 16.38 -12.18
C ASN A 12 -15.13 15.45 -10.98
N HIS A 13 -14.05 14.87 -10.46
CA HIS A 13 -14.11 13.82 -9.44
C HIS A 13 -13.63 14.28 -8.05
N GLY A 14 -12.75 15.26 -7.96
CA GLY A 14 -12.27 15.81 -6.68
C GLY A 14 -11.49 14.81 -5.81
N ASP A 15 -10.98 13.73 -6.39
CA ASP A 15 -10.31 12.61 -5.72
C ASP A 15 -8.80 12.52 -6.04
N ILE A 16 -8.25 13.51 -6.74
CA ILE A 16 -6.83 13.58 -7.09
C ILE A 16 -6.09 14.49 -6.13
N ILE A 17 -4.96 13.98 -5.63
CA ILE A 17 -3.95 14.78 -4.96
C ILE A 17 -2.71 14.79 -5.84
N GLN A 18 -2.37 15.96 -6.39
CA GLN A 18 -1.21 16.15 -7.23
C GLN A 18 -0.07 16.83 -6.44
N MET A 19 1.16 16.36 -6.65
CA MET A 19 2.35 16.85 -5.95
C MET A 19 3.47 17.13 -6.96
N SER A 20 4.36 18.06 -6.64
CA SER A 20 5.41 18.50 -7.55
C SER A 20 6.68 17.63 -7.42
N PHE A 21 6.68 16.49 -8.12
CA PHE A 21 7.85 15.64 -8.31
C PHE A 21 7.69 14.80 -9.60
N GLN A 22 8.77 14.21 -10.09
CA GLN A 22 8.69 13.32 -11.26
C GLN A 22 8.16 11.93 -10.82
N ASP A 23 6.96 11.57 -11.27
CA ASP A 23 6.34 10.28 -10.94
C ASP A 23 7.01 9.14 -11.73
N THR A 24 7.96 8.48 -11.08
CA THR A 24 8.69 7.32 -11.61
C THR A 24 8.74 6.22 -10.56
N TYR A 25 9.02 4.98 -10.98
CA TYR A 25 9.15 3.85 -10.05
C TYR A 25 10.21 4.11 -8.97
N GLN A 26 11.33 4.73 -9.35
CA GLN A 26 12.42 5.08 -8.44
C GLN A 26 12.02 6.14 -7.41
N ASN A 27 11.05 7.00 -7.75
CA ASN A 27 10.56 8.07 -6.89
C ASN A 27 9.30 7.68 -6.08
N LEU A 28 8.87 6.42 -6.10
CA LEU A 28 7.74 5.96 -5.28
C LEU A 28 7.96 6.22 -3.79
N THR A 29 9.20 6.16 -3.30
CA THR A 29 9.53 6.51 -1.92
C THR A 29 9.19 7.97 -1.58
N ILE A 30 9.47 8.90 -2.50
CA ILE A 30 9.09 10.32 -2.36
C ILE A 30 7.57 10.44 -2.33
N LYS A 31 6.88 9.79 -3.27
CA LYS A 31 5.42 9.76 -3.36
C LYS A 31 4.80 9.29 -2.05
N THR A 32 5.28 8.19 -1.48
CA THR A 32 4.79 7.68 -0.19
C THR A 32 5.05 8.64 0.96
N VAL A 33 6.24 9.22 1.08
CA VAL A 33 6.53 10.18 2.17
C VAL A 33 5.59 11.39 2.08
N MET A 34 5.36 11.91 0.87
CA MET A 34 4.43 13.01 0.66
C MET A 34 2.99 12.61 0.96
N MET A 35 2.54 11.41 0.57
CA MET A 35 1.22 10.87 0.93
C MET A 35 1.06 10.78 2.45
N MET A 36 2.06 10.26 3.17
CA MET A 36 2.03 10.15 4.64
C MET A 36 1.91 11.53 5.31
N ASN A 37 2.64 12.53 4.80
CA ASN A 37 2.54 13.91 5.30
C ASN A 37 1.15 14.52 5.01
N TRP A 38 0.62 14.31 3.80
CA TRP A 38 -0.69 14.83 3.41
C TRP A 38 -1.80 14.21 4.27
N LEU A 39 -1.79 12.89 4.47
CA LEU A 39 -2.75 12.15 5.29
C LEU A 39 -2.73 12.62 6.75
N ALA A 40 -1.54 12.82 7.31
CA ALA A 40 -1.40 13.31 8.68
C ALA A 40 -2.01 14.71 8.89
N THR A 41 -2.01 15.53 7.83
CA THR A 41 -2.49 16.92 7.86
C THR A 41 -3.99 17.01 7.55
N HIS A 42 -4.47 16.24 6.58
CA HIS A 42 -5.81 16.40 6.00
C HIS A 42 -6.82 15.32 6.44
N CYS A 43 -6.37 14.22 7.05
CA CYS A 43 -7.24 13.12 7.47
C CYS A 43 -7.15 12.79 8.97
N PRO A 44 -7.18 13.78 9.91
CA PRO A 44 -6.97 13.53 11.33
C PRO A 44 -8.06 12.67 12.01
N LYS A 45 -9.23 12.54 11.37
CA LYS A 45 -10.38 11.77 11.90
C LYS A 45 -10.43 10.33 11.39
N ALA A 46 -9.56 9.94 10.44
CA ALA A 46 -9.54 8.58 9.93
C ALA A 46 -9.10 7.60 11.04
N SER A 47 -9.66 6.39 11.07
CA SER A 47 -9.18 5.33 11.96
C SER A 47 -8.05 4.51 11.32
N TYR A 48 -8.19 4.25 10.02
CA TYR A 48 -7.25 3.46 9.24
C TYR A 48 -7.05 4.12 7.87
N VAL A 49 -5.91 3.85 7.26
CA VAL A 49 -5.60 4.19 5.88
C VAL A 49 -5.11 2.93 5.18
N MET A 50 -5.52 2.74 3.93
CA MET A 50 -4.98 1.70 3.05
C MET A 50 -4.19 2.36 1.93
N LYS A 51 -2.94 1.94 1.74
CA LYS A 51 -2.19 2.18 0.50
C LYS A 51 -2.30 0.93 -0.35
N VAL A 52 -2.56 1.09 -1.64
CA VAL A 52 -2.69 0.00 -2.59
C VAL A 52 -2.29 0.46 -3.98
N ASP A 53 -1.72 -0.43 -4.78
CA ASP A 53 -1.40 -0.15 -6.18
C ASP A 53 -2.67 -0.23 -7.07
N ALA A 54 -2.66 0.45 -8.21
CA ALA A 54 -3.84 0.58 -9.08
C ALA A 54 -4.24 -0.72 -9.82
N ASP A 55 -3.36 -1.73 -9.81
CA ASP A 55 -3.52 -3.05 -10.46
C ASP A 55 -3.92 -4.17 -9.48
N ILE A 56 -4.48 -3.78 -8.33
CA ILE A 56 -4.81 -4.67 -7.22
C ILE A 56 -6.33 -4.74 -7.04
N PHE A 57 -6.86 -5.95 -6.93
CA PHE A 57 -8.23 -6.15 -6.46
C PHE A 57 -8.29 -5.97 -4.94
N VAL A 58 -9.27 -5.21 -4.45
CA VAL A 58 -9.51 -5.02 -3.01
C VAL A 58 -10.92 -5.47 -2.63
N ASN A 59 -11.02 -6.38 -1.66
CA ASN A 59 -12.29 -6.77 -1.03
C ASN A 59 -12.59 -5.85 0.17
N VAL A 60 -13.12 -4.66 -0.13
CA VAL A 60 -13.38 -3.62 0.88
C VAL A 60 -14.28 -4.10 2.03
N PHE A 61 -15.34 -4.86 1.73
CA PHE A 61 -16.25 -5.39 2.76
C PHE A 61 -15.56 -6.36 3.72
N TYR A 62 -14.68 -7.22 3.20
CA TYR A 62 -13.94 -8.13 4.07
C TYR A 62 -12.90 -7.36 4.89
N LEU A 63 -12.19 -6.42 4.27
CA LEU A 63 -11.24 -5.55 4.97
C LEU A 63 -11.90 -4.81 6.14
N LEU A 64 -13.03 -4.14 5.92
CA LEU A 64 -13.73 -3.39 6.96
C LEU A 64 -14.16 -4.28 8.13
N ARG A 65 -14.64 -5.49 7.84
CA ARG A 65 -15.01 -6.48 8.87
C ARG A 65 -13.79 -6.94 9.66
N TRP A 66 -12.66 -7.18 9.00
CA TRP A 66 -11.42 -7.60 9.64
C TRP A 66 -10.86 -6.49 10.56
N LEU A 67 -10.91 -5.23 10.11
CA LEU A 67 -10.41 -4.07 10.86
C LEU A 67 -11.21 -3.75 12.14
N ARG A 68 -12.43 -4.28 12.31
CA ARG A 68 -13.22 -4.09 13.54
C ARG A 68 -12.54 -4.63 14.78
N SER A 69 -11.74 -5.69 14.64
CA SER A 69 -10.98 -6.31 15.72
C SER A 69 -9.50 -5.91 15.74
N SER A 70 -9.07 -4.97 14.90
CA SER A 70 -7.67 -4.57 14.79
C SER A 70 -7.32 -3.39 15.71
N PRO A 71 -6.05 -3.24 16.11
CA PRO A 71 -5.61 -2.07 16.87
C PRO A 71 -5.71 -0.78 16.05
N ARG A 72 -6.15 0.31 16.70
CA ARG A 72 -6.35 1.63 16.06
C ARG A 72 -5.16 2.59 16.21
N GLN A 73 -4.06 2.15 16.81
CA GLN A 73 -2.86 2.95 17.02
C GLN A 73 -1.62 2.08 16.87
N SER A 74 -0.50 2.67 16.44
CA SER A 74 0.78 1.95 16.27
C SER A 74 0.67 0.68 15.43
N PHE A 75 -0.25 0.65 14.46
CA PHE A 75 -0.63 -0.56 13.76
C PHE A 75 -0.36 -0.45 12.26
N ILE A 76 0.25 -1.50 11.70
CA ILE A 76 0.40 -1.67 10.26
C ILE A 76 0.35 -3.16 9.92
N THR A 77 -0.34 -3.50 8.84
CA THR A 77 -0.56 -4.87 8.40
C THR A 77 -0.59 -4.99 6.89
N GLY A 78 -0.32 -6.19 6.40
CA GLY A 78 -0.34 -6.53 4.99
C GLY A 78 0.34 -7.87 4.77
N SER A 79 0.92 -8.04 3.58
CA SER A 79 1.82 -9.17 3.31
C SER A 79 3.21 -8.84 3.86
N VAL A 80 3.54 -9.38 5.03
CA VAL A 80 4.80 -9.09 5.74
C VAL A 80 5.94 -9.94 5.18
N ILE A 81 7.06 -9.28 4.86
CA ILE A 81 8.30 -9.88 4.37
C ILE A 81 9.37 -9.66 5.45
N ASN A 82 9.95 -10.76 5.94
CA ASN A 82 10.90 -10.74 7.06
C ASN A 82 12.32 -11.18 6.68
N ASP A 83 12.50 -11.65 5.46
CA ASP A 83 13.73 -12.25 4.93
C ASP A 83 14.23 -11.50 3.68
N GLY A 84 13.70 -10.31 3.42
CA GLY A 84 14.09 -9.47 2.29
C GLY A 84 15.56 -9.07 2.36
N ARG A 85 16.25 -9.14 1.22
CA ARG A 85 17.66 -8.75 1.08
C ARG A 85 17.83 -7.77 -0.08
N PRO A 86 18.76 -6.80 0.03
CA PRO A 86 19.05 -5.89 -1.06
C PRO A 86 19.60 -6.64 -2.27
N ARG A 87 19.04 -6.37 -3.44
CA ARG A 87 19.59 -6.89 -4.69
C ARG A 87 20.78 -6.02 -5.11
N ARG A 88 21.96 -6.65 -5.19
CA ARG A 88 23.22 -5.96 -5.52
C ARG A 88 23.55 -5.95 -7.02
N ASP A 89 22.79 -6.68 -7.82
CA ASP A 89 22.90 -6.65 -9.28
C ASP A 89 22.36 -5.33 -9.82
N SER A 90 23.22 -4.54 -10.49
CA SER A 90 22.89 -3.24 -11.07
C SER A 90 21.85 -3.31 -12.19
N ASN A 91 21.65 -4.47 -12.81
CA ASN A 91 20.61 -4.68 -13.83
C ASN A 91 19.24 -5.00 -13.21
N SER A 92 19.18 -5.21 -11.90
CA SER A 92 17.91 -5.46 -11.23
C SER A 92 17.09 -4.18 -11.12
N LYS A 93 15.81 -4.24 -11.48
CA LYS A 93 14.87 -3.14 -11.20
C LYS A 93 14.72 -2.78 -9.71
N TRP A 94 15.16 -3.68 -8.82
CA TRP A 94 15.16 -3.51 -7.37
C TRP A 94 16.58 -3.35 -6.80
N HIS A 95 17.52 -2.90 -7.64
CA HIS A 95 18.91 -2.69 -7.24
C HIS A 95 19.03 -1.68 -6.10
N VAL A 96 19.83 -2.01 -5.09
CA VAL A 96 20.27 -1.11 -4.02
C VAL A 96 21.76 -1.34 -3.77
N SER A 97 22.56 -0.29 -3.97
CA SER A 97 24.01 -0.40 -3.78
C SER A 97 24.37 -0.55 -2.30
N ALA A 98 25.55 -1.13 -2.02
CA ALA A 98 26.07 -1.20 -0.66
C ALA A 98 26.31 0.19 -0.05
N GLU A 99 26.59 1.20 -0.88
CA GLU A 99 26.71 2.59 -0.44
C GLU A 99 25.36 3.14 0.04
N GLN A 100 24.27 2.85 -0.68
CA GLN A 100 22.93 3.29 -0.31
C GLN A 100 22.42 2.55 0.94
N TYR A 101 22.67 1.25 1.02
CA TYR A 101 22.26 0.40 2.14
C TYR A 101 23.33 -0.67 2.44
N PRO A 102 24.17 -0.46 3.48
CA PRO A 102 25.31 -1.35 3.76
C PRO A 102 24.94 -2.73 4.31
N GLU A 103 23.80 -2.87 5.00
CA GLU A 103 23.38 -4.15 5.59
C GLU A 103 22.96 -5.16 4.52
N ASP A 104 23.11 -6.45 4.80
CA ASP A 104 22.74 -7.54 3.88
C ASP A 104 21.29 -8.04 4.04
N SER A 105 20.53 -7.46 4.97
CA SER A 105 19.14 -7.81 5.23
C SER A 105 18.31 -6.59 5.58
N PHE A 106 17.12 -6.50 5.02
CA PHE A 106 16.16 -5.46 5.36
C PHE A 106 15.44 -5.77 6.69
N PRO A 107 14.89 -4.76 7.40
CA PRO A 107 13.93 -5.04 8.46
C PRO A 107 12.67 -5.70 7.92
N PRO A 108 11.84 -6.29 8.80
CA PRO A 108 10.45 -6.57 8.50
C PRO A 108 9.72 -5.39 7.83
N TYR A 109 9.08 -5.65 6.70
CA TYR A 109 8.30 -4.66 5.95
C TYR A 109 7.03 -5.28 5.36
N VAL A 110 6.13 -4.44 4.86
CA VAL A 110 4.89 -4.86 4.20
C VAL A 110 5.03 -4.66 2.70
N SER A 111 4.65 -5.64 1.89
CA SER A 111 4.73 -5.59 0.42
C SER A 111 4.06 -4.34 -0.16
N GLY A 112 4.72 -3.71 -1.14
CA GLY A 112 4.22 -2.52 -1.85
C GLY A 112 2.85 -2.69 -2.52
N ALA A 113 2.49 -3.92 -2.92
CA ALA A 113 1.18 -4.22 -3.50
C ALA A 113 0.00 -3.69 -2.68
N GLY A 114 0.10 -3.68 -1.35
CA GLY A 114 -0.88 -3.02 -0.51
C GLY A 114 -0.70 -3.30 0.96
N TYR A 115 -1.01 -2.30 1.79
CA TYR A 115 -0.94 -2.40 3.24
C TYR A 115 -1.91 -1.42 3.91
N VAL A 116 -2.28 -1.74 5.14
CA VAL A 116 -3.20 -0.95 5.97
C VAL A 116 -2.51 -0.54 7.24
N PHE A 117 -2.70 0.69 7.67
CA PHE A 117 -2.12 1.23 8.90
C PHE A 117 -3.13 2.08 9.66
N SER A 118 -2.96 2.16 10.98
CA SER A 118 -3.72 3.12 11.79
C SER A 118 -3.34 4.54 11.41
N ALA A 119 -4.29 5.47 11.43
CA ALA A 119 -4.06 6.82 10.90
C ALA A 119 -2.93 7.58 11.60
N ASP A 120 -2.65 7.31 12.89
CA ASP A 120 -1.51 7.89 13.62
C ASP A 120 -0.16 7.55 12.99
N MET A 121 -0.06 6.40 12.31
CA MET A 121 1.16 5.96 11.67
C MET A 121 1.55 6.84 10.49
N ALA A 122 0.61 7.53 9.83
CA ALA A 122 0.93 8.46 8.74
C ALA A 122 1.94 9.54 9.20
N GLY A 123 1.58 10.26 10.27
CA GLY A 123 2.44 11.32 10.82
C GLY A 123 3.71 10.77 11.48
N ARG A 124 3.65 9.56 12.07
CA ARG A 124 4.83 8.92 12.66
C ARG A 124 5.84 8.49 11.61
N ILE A 125 5.39 7.85 10.53
CA ILE A 125 6.24 7.45 9.40
C ILE A 125 6.82 8.69 8.72
N SER A 126 6.01 9.71 8.46
CA SER A 126 6.47 10.98 7.89
C SER A 126 7.54 11.68 8.74
N ARG A 127 7.45 11.63 10.07
CA ARG A 127 8.51 12.17 10.95
C ARG A 127 9.75 11.28 10.98
N ALA A 128 9.57 9.96 11.03
CA ALA A 128 10.66 8.99 11.04
C ALA A 128 11.48 9.04 9.74
N SER A 129 10.85 9.33 8.61
CA SER A 129 11.51 9.41 7.29
C SER A 129 12.65 10.44 7.26
N ARG A 130 12.59 11.48 8.10
CA ARG A 130 13.66 12.48 8.26
C ARG A 130 14.97 11.92 8.81
N PHE A 131 14.93 10.74 9.42
CA PHE A 131 16.07 10.05 10.03
C PHE A 131 16.51 8.80 9.24
N VAL A 132 15.88 8.53 8.11
CA VAL A 132 16.15 7.34 7.28
C VAL A 132 16.68 7.79 5.93
N ARG A 133 17.85 7.27 5.54
CA ARG A 133 18.40 7.50 4.19
C ARG A 133 17.44 6.92 3.15
N MET A 134 17.07 7.75 2.18
CA MET A 134 16.13 7.36 1.13
C MET A 134 16.73 6.28 0.21
N ILE A 135 15.92 5.27 -0.11
CA ILE A 135 16.21 4.22 -1.09
C ILE A 135 15.04 4.09 -2.08
N PRO A 136 15.28 3.65 -3.33
CA PRO A 136 14.24 3.55 -4.36
C PRO A 136 13.39 2.26 -4.24
N LEU A 137 13.09 1.86 -3.00
CA LEU A 137 12.21 0.73 -2.64
C LEU A 137 11.24 1.22 -1.57
N GLU A 138 10.07 1.65 -1.98
CA GLU A 138 9.08 2.32 -1.13
C GLU A 138 8.64 1.48 0.07
N ASP A 139 8.34 0.21 -0.17
CA ASP A 139 7.88 -0.73 0.84
C ASP A 139 8.96 -1.05 1.88
N VAL A 140 10.19 -1.27 1.42
CA VAL A 140 11.37 -1.42 2.29
C VAL A 140 11.63 -0.12 3.07
N TYR A 141 11.50 1.05 2.43
CA TYR A 141 11.69 2.34 3.10
C TYR A 141 10.67 2.58 4.22
N VAL A 142 9.41 2.19 4.02
CA VAL A 142 8.42 2.16 5.11
C VAL A 142 8.89 1.23 6.24
N GLY A 143 9.39 0.03 5.92
CA GLY A 143 9.99 -0.89 6.90
C GLY A 143 11.15 -0.28 7.69
N LEU A 144 12.03 0.49 7.04
CA LEU A 144 13.11 1.22 7.71
C LEU A 144 12.55 2.28 8.67
N CYS A 145 11.51 3.00 8.28
CA CYS A 145 10.83 3.94 9.17
C CYS A 145 10.18 3.23 10.38
N LEU A 146 9.58 2.06 10.16
CA LEU A 146 9.02 1.24 11.24
C LEU A 146 10.10 0.78 12.24
N ARG A 147 11.30 0.41 11.75
CA ARG A 147 12.47 0.08 12.58
C ARG A 147 12.85 1.25 13.50
N VAL A 148 12.92 2.48 12.98
CA VAL A 148 13.18 3.69 13.78
C VAL A 148 12.10 3.91 14.84
N LEU A 149 10.84 3.64 14.50
CA LEU A 149 9.70 3.80 15.40
C LEU A 149 9.54 2.68 16.44
N GLY A 150 10.31 1.58 16.33
CA GLY A 150 10.13 0.38 17.16
C GLY A 150 8.80 -0.34 16.90
N VAL A 151 8.16 -0.12 15.75
CA VAL A 151 6.89 -0.77 15.38
C VAL A 151 7.18 -1.96 14.48
N ARG A 152 6.56 -3.11 14.76
CA ARG A 152 6.64 -4.29 13.90
C ARG A 152 5.36 -4.46 13.07
N PRO A 153 5.46 -4.72 11.75
CA PRO A 153 4.29 -5.01 10.96
C PRO A 153 3.64 -6.33 11.40
N VAL A 154 2.32 -6.38 11.38
CA VAL A 154 1.51 -7.53 11.80
C VAL A 154 1.03 -8.28 10.57
N TYR A 155 1.19 -9.61 10.57
CA TYR A 155 0.65 -10.46 9.52
C TYR A 155 -0.88 -10.35 9.45
N CYS A 156 -1.43 -10.08 8.27
CA CYS A 156 -2.87 -10.10 8.06
C CYS A 156 -3.31 -11.53 7.74
N ILE A 157 -3.75 -12.28 8.76
CA ILE A 157 -4.11 -13.70 8.61
C ILE A 157 -5.61 -13.95 8.83
N SER A 158 -6.12 -14.98 8.15
CA SER A 158 -7.43 -15.55 8.45
C SER A 158 -7.39 -16.30 9.78
N LEU A 159 -8.33 -16.00 10.68
CA LEU A 159 -8.45 -16.70 11.96
C LEU A 159 -8.69 -18.21 11.80
N LEU A 160 -9.32 -18.64 10.70
CA LEU A 160 -9.67 -20.05 10.49
C LEU A 160 -8.54 -20.85 9.83
N SER A 161 -7.89 -20.27 8.82
CA SER A 161 -6.93 -21.00 7.99
C SER A 161 -5.47 -20.61 8.20
N LEU A 162 -5.21 -19.58 9.01
CA LEU A 162 -3.91 -18.94 9.21
C LEU A 162 -3.23 -18.51 7.90
N ARG A 163 -4.00 -18.41 6.81
CA ARG A 163 -3.51 -17.95 5.51
C ARG A 163 -3.43 -16.43 5.49
N ASN A 164 -2.40 -15.93 4.82
CA ASN A 164 -2.26 -14.51 4.53
C ASN A 164 -3.46 -14.04 3.68
N LEU A 165 -4.10 -12.96 4.11
CA LEU A 165 -5.23 -12.33 3.42
C LEU A 165 -4.76 -11.36 2.33
N PHE A 166 -3.49 -10.99 2.34
CA PHE A 166 -2.86 -10.12 1.36
C PHE A 166 -2.09 -10.98 0.35
N GLU A 167 -2.78 -11.46 -0.67
CA GLU A 167 -2.19 -12.30 -1.71
C GLU A 167 -1.49 -11.43 -2.76
N ILE A 168 -0.17 -11.57 -2.84
CA ILE A 168 0.68 -10.77 -3.74
C ILE A 168 0.98 -11.48 -5.06
N ARG A 169 0.60 -12.76 -5.19
CA ARG A 169 0.70 -13.52 -6.44
C ARG A 169 -0.44 -13.17 -7.37
N ASN A 170 -0.16 -13.28 -8.66
CA ASN A 170 -1.20 -13.19 -9.68
C ASN A 170 -2.07 -14.46 -9.64
N LEU A 171 -3.36 -14.30 -9.39
CA LEU A 171 -4.33 -15.38 -9.39
C LEU A 171 -5.40 -15.14 -10.45
N GLU A 172 -5.80 -16.22 -11.13
CA GLU A 172 -7.00 -16.18 -11.95
C GLU A 172 -8.24 -15.90 -11.10
N TYR A 173 -9.17 -15.12 -11.65
CA TYR A 173 -10.36 -14.72 -10.91
C TYR A 173 -11.23 -15.93 -10.57
N ASN A 174 -11.37 -16.19 -9.26
CA ASN A 174 -12.33 -17.13 -8.71
C ASN A 174 -13.12 -16.47 -7.59
N ARG A 175 -14.45 -16.39 -7.73
CA ARG A 175 -15.32 -15.70 -6.77
C ARG A 175 -15.15 -16.19 -5.33
N CYS A 176 -15.07 -17.50 -5.12
CA CYS A 176 -14.98 -18.09 -3.78
C CYS A 176 -13.62 -17.86 -3.13
N THR A 177 -12.54 -17.87 -3.91
CA THR A 177 -11.20 -17.52 -3.45
C THR A 177 -11.12 -16.05 -3.07
N PHE A 178 -11.60 -15.15 -3.93
CA PHE A 178 -11.50 -13.70 -3.75
C PHE A 178 -12.39 -13.20 -2.60
N ALA A 179 -13.52 -13.86 -2.36
CA ALA A 179 -14.37 -13.59 -1.20
C ALA A 179 -13.65 -13.82 0.15
N LYS A 180 -12.55 -14.58 0.16
CA LYS A 180 -11.76 -14.94 1.35
C LYS A 180 -10.39 -14.23 1.41
N LEU A 181 -10.11 -13.31 0.49
CA LEU A 181 -8.88 -12.53 0.46
C LEU A 181 -9.22 -11.03 0.58
N ILE A 182 -8.28 -10.24 1.10
CA ILE A 182 -8.38 -8.78 1.19
C ILE A 182 -7.81 -8.15 -0.08
N ILE A 183 -6.60 -8.52 -0.47
CA ILE A 183 -6.02 -8.11 -1.76
C ILE A 183 -5.64 -9.30 -2.62
N VAL A 184 -5.70 -9.10 -3.94
CA VAL A 184 -5.11 -9.99 -4.94
C VAL A 184 -4.45 -9.16 -6.03
N ASN A 185 -3.20 -9.48 -6.36
CA ASN A 185 -2.38 -8.77 -7.34
C ASN A 185 -2.63 -9.23 -8.79
N GLY A 186 -2.22 -8.41 -9.76
CA GLY A 186 -2.03 -8.84 -11.16
C GLY A 186 -3.17 -8.48 -12.12
N PHE A 187 -3.97 -7.46 -11.81
CA PHE A 187 -5.13 -7.08 -12.61
C PHE A 187 -4.86 -5.88 -13.51
N LYS A 188 -5.19 -6.01 -14.79
CA LYS A 188 -5.40 -4.83 -15.64
C LYS A 188 -6.69 -4.11 -15.21
N PRO A 189 -6.79 -2.78 -15.34
CA PRO A 189 -8.02 -2.05 -15.00
C PRO A 189 -9.29 -2.63 -15.65
N SER A 190 -9.20 -3.10 -16.90
CA SER A 190 -10.32 -3.74 -17.62
C SER A 190 -10.76 -5.07 -17.00
N GLN A 191 -9.87 -5.78 -16.31
CA GLN A 191 -10.18 -7.02 -15.59
C GLN A 191 -10.85 -6.72 -14.25
N LEU A 192 -10.45 -5.66 -13.54
CA LEU A 192 -11.09 -5.23 -12.30
C LEU A 192 -12.58 -4.93 -12.49
N GLN A 193 -12.94 -4.23 -13.58
CA GLN A 193 -14.34 -3.92 -13.91
C GLN A 193 -15.23 -5.17 -14.13
N ARG A 194 -14.64 -6.34 -14.41
CA ARG A 194 -15.37 -7.60 -14.61
C ARG A 194 -15.58 -8.38 -13.30
N VAL A 195 -14.91 -8.00 -12.22
CA VAL A 195 -15.07 -8.62 -10.90
C VAL A 195 -16.37 -8.08 -10.27
N LYS A 196 -17.35 -8.97 -10.05
CA LYS A 196 -18.67 -8.57 -9.49
C LYS A 196 -18.57 -7.81 -8.16
N GLY A 197 -17.60 -8.15 -7.32
CA GLY A 197 -17.36 -7.45 -6.06
C GLY A 197 -16.79 -6.02 -6.22
N TYR A 198 -16.13 -5.74 -7.34
CA TYR A 198 -15.59 -4.41 -7.66
C TYR A 198 -16.71 -3.48 -8.19
N ARG A 199 -17.63 -4.00 -9.02
CA ARG A 199 -18.78 -3.23 -9.52
C ARG A 199 -19.68 -2.71 -8.40
N ASN A 200 -20.02 -3.56 -7.43
CA ASN A 200 -20.92 -3.16 -6.34
C ASN A 200 -20.32 -2.07 -5.44
N VAL A 201 -18.99 -1.96 -5.34
CA VAL A 201 -18.32 -0.89 -4.61
C VAL A 201 -18.39 0.41 -5.43
N ASN A 202 -18.03 0.36 -6.72
CA ASN A 202 -18.05 1.55 -7.58
C ASN A 202 -19.46 2.10 -7.83
N GLU A 203 -20.49 1.25 -7.94
CA GLU A 203 -21.89 1.69 -8.08
C GLU A 203 -22.42 2.45 -6.84
N HIS A 204 -21.85 2.22 -5.66
CA HIS A 204 -22.17 2.99 -4.46
C HIS A 204 -21.45 4.35 -4.42
N TYR A 205 -20.28 4.48 -5.05
CA TYR A 205 -19.56 5.76 -5.12
C TYR A 205 -20.03 6.68 -6.25
N THR A 206 -20.69 6.15 -7.29
CA THR A 206 -21.33 6.97 -8.35
C THR A 206 -22.69 7.55 -7.97
N ASN A 207 -23.19 7.25 -6.77
CA ASN A 207 -24.52 7.69 -6.28
C ASN A 207 -24.44 8.62 -5.06
N ILE A 208 -23.31 9.31 -4.86
CA ILE A 208 -23.14 10.38 -3.86
C ILE A 208 -22.82 11.67 -4.59
#